data_AF-A0A351ST93-F1
#
_entry.id   AF-A0A351ST93-F1
#
_cell.length_a   1.000
_cell.length_b   1.000
_cell.length_c   1.000
_cell.angle_alpha   90.00
_cell.angle_beta   90.00
_cell.angle_gamma   90.00
#
_symmetry.space_group_name_H-M   'P 1'
#
loop_
_entity.id
_entity.type
_entity.pdbx_description
1 polymer ?
#
loop_
_entity_poly.entity_id
_entity_poly.type
_entity_poly.pdbx_seq_one_letter_code
_entity_poly.pdbx_strand_id
1 'polypeptide(L)' 'MDTTVKLEIFEGPLDLLLHLIKKNELSITDIPIATITEQYLSTLELMQGLNLDVAGEFLVMAATLIHIKSR' A
#
# COMPACT_ATOMS: atom_id res chain seq x y z
N MET A 1 -6.82 4.53 27.45
CA MET A 1 -7.03 3.70 26.25
C MET A 1 -6.82 4.62 25.07
N ASP A 2 -5.56 4.90 24.75
CA ASP A 2 -5.21 5.80 23.65
C ASP A 2 -5.12 4.95 22.39
N THR A 3 -6.25 4.82 21.71
CA THR A 3 -6.27 4.31 20.34
C THR A 3 -5.77 5.44 19.46
N THR A 4 -4.45 5.68 19.47
CA THR A 4 -3.79 6.54 18.51
C THR A 4 -4.00 5.90 17.15
N VAL A 5 -5.02 6.35 16.42
CA VAL A 5 -5.15 6.11 14.99
C VAL A 5 -3.97 6.85 14.37
N LYS A 6 -2.81 6.19 14.33
CA LYS A 6 -1.65 6.67 13.60
C LYS A 6 -2.07 6.64 12.14
N LEU A 7 -2.40 7.81 11.59
CA LEU A 7 -2.22 8.04 10.18
C LEU A 7 -0.71 7.86 9.97
N GLU A 8 -0.27 6.66 9.61
CA GLU A 8 1.10 6.42 9.20
C GLU A 8 1.30 7.27 7.95
N ILE A 9 1.97 8.42 8.10
CA ILE A 9 2.40 9.25 6.99
C ILE A 9 3.55 8.48 6.36
N PHE A 10 3.23 7.62 5.39
CA PHE A 10 4.24 6.86 4.66
C PHE A 10 5.14 7.83 3.90
N GLU A 11 6.46 7.68 4.02
CA GLU A 11 7.43 8.53 3.31
C GLU A 11 7.46 8.26 1.80
N GLY A 12 6.81 7.19 1.35
CA GLY A 12 6.68 6.86 -0.07
C GLY A 12 6.00 5.52 -0.33
N PRO A 13 5.87 5.14 -1.61
CA PRO A 13 5.16 3.92 -2.00
C PRO A 13 5.84 2.62 -1.53
N LEU A 14 7.17 2.62 -1.39
CA LEU A 14 7.92 1.46 -0.91
C LEU A 14 7.74 1.22 0.59
N ASP A 15 7.65 2.29 1.38
CA ASP A 15 7.41 2.20 2.82
C ASP A 15 6.01 1.64 3.10
N LEU A 16 5.01 2.13 2.37
CA LEU A 16 3.67 1.54 2.38
C LEU A 16 3.70 0.05 2.01
N LEU A 17 4.43 -0.34 0.96
CA LEU A 17 4.54 -1.75 0.59
C LEU A 17 5.20 -2.59 1.70
N LEU A 18 6.28 -2.09 2.31
CA LEU A 18 6.96 -2.77 3.39
C LEU A 18 6.05 -2.93 4.62
N HIS A 19 5.27 -1.89 4.94
CA HIS A 19 4.24 -1.96 5.97
C HIS A 19 3.21 -3.05 5.66
N LEU A 20 2.67 -3.10 4.44
CA LEU A 20 1.69 -4.10 4.02
C LEU A 20 2.27 -5.52 4.08
N ILE A 21 3.51 -5.73 3.64
CA ILE A 21 4.18 -7.04 3.71
C ILE A 21 4.34 -7.48 5.17
N LYS A 22 4.81 -6.58 6.05
CA LYS A 22 4.95 -6.85 7.50
C LYS A 22 3.60 -7.14 8.16
N LYS A 23 2.56 -6.38 7.83
CA LYS A 23 1.22 -6.52 8.41
C LYS A 23 0.56 -7.86 8.10
N ASN A 24 0.82 -8.42 6.93
CA ASN A 24 0.27 -9.72 6.56
C ASN A 24 1.13 -10.91 7.03
N GLU A 25 2.22 -10.67 7.77
CA GLU A 25 3.20 -11.70 8.20
C GLU A 25 3.68 -12.57 7.03
N LEU A 26 3.70 -12.02 5.81
CA LEU A 26 4.08 -12.74 4.61
C LEU A 26 5.60 -12.85 4.54
N SER A 27 6.10 -14.05 4.21
CA SER A 27 7.50 -14.19 3.82
C SER A 27 7.74 -13.33 2.57
N ILE A 28 8.78 -12.49 2.57
CA ILE A 28 9.16 -11.65 1.42
C ILE A 28 9.35 -12.45 0.12
N THR A 29 9.60 -13.75 0.23
CA THR A 29 9.81 -14.66 -0.90
C THR A 29 8.51 -15.18 -1.54
N ASP A 30 7.40 -15.20 -0.81
CA ASP A 30 6.09 -15.72 -1.27
C ASP A 30 5.01 -14.65 -1.08
N ILE A 31 5.29 -13.44 -1.59
CA ILE A 31 4.32 -12.34 -1.54
C ILE A 31 3.22 -12.63 -2.56
N PRO A 32 1.96 -12.85 -2.16
CA PRO A 32 0.85 -12.93 -3.09
C PRO A 32 0.63 -11.53 -3.66
N ILE A 33 1.19 -11.27 -4.84
CA ILE A 33 1.13 -9.95 -5.50
C ILE A 33 -0.32 -9.49 -5.64
N ALA A 34 -1.25 -10.41 -5.90
CA ALA A 34 -2.68 -10.11 -5.94
C ALA A 34 -3.20 -9.46 -4.66
N THR A 35 -2.87 -10.05 -3.50
CA THR A 35 -3.28 -9.56 -2.18
C THR A 35 -2.63 -8.23 -1.84
N ILE A 36 -1.32 -8.08 -2.08
CA ILE A 36 -0.63 -6.82 -1.82
C ILE A 36 -1.14 -5.70 -2.73
N THR A 37 -1.42 -5.99 -4.00
CA THR A 37 -1.98 -5.01 -4.95
C THR A 37 -3.33 -4.51 -4.48
N GLU A 38 -4.22 -5.41 -4.06
CA GLU A 38 -5.56 -5.05 -3.56
C GLU A 38 -5.48 -4.19 -2.30
N GLN A 39 -4.60 -4.55 -1.36
CA GLN A 39 -4.41 -3.76 -0.14
C GLN A 39 -3.80 -2.39 -0.43
N TYR A 40 -2.82 -2.33 -1.34
CA TYR A 40 -2.19 -1.08 -1.74
C TYR A 40 -3.21 -0.12 -2.36
N LEU A 41 -4.04 -0.61 -3.28
CA LEU A 41 -5.11 0.16 -3.90
C LEU A 41 -6.15 0.61 -2.86
N SER A 42 -6.55 -0.28 -1.94
CA SER A 42 -7.49 0.07 -0.87
C SER A 42 -6.95 1.19 0.04
N THR A 43 -5.66 1.15 0.39
CA THR A 43 -5.03 2.23 1.16
C THR A 43 -5.02 3.54 0.38
N LEU A 44 -4.76 3.51 -0.94
CA LEU A 44 -4.81 4.71 -1.76
C LEU A 44 -6.22 5.30 -1.86
N GLU A 45 -7.24 4.47 -2.00
CA GLU A 45 -8.64 4.92 -2.00
C GLU A 45 -9.02 5.57 -0.66
N LEU A 46 -8.56 5.01 0.47
CA LEU A 46 -8.75 5.63 1.79
C LEU A 46 -8.05 6.98 1.88
N MET A 47 -6.83 7.10 1.34
CA MET A 47 -6.10 8.37 1.32
C MET A 47 -6.83 9.43 0.47
N GLN A 48 -7.34 9.04 -0.70
CA GLN A 48 -8.16 9.91 -1.55
C GLN A 48 -9.46 10.32 -0.85
N GLY A 49 -10.15 9.38 -0.20
CA GLY A 49 -11.39 9.65 0.54
C GLY A 49 -11.22 10.56 1.76
N LEU A 50 -10.00 10.62 2.31
CA LEU A 50 -9.62 11.51 3.41
C LEU A 50 -9.09 12.88 2.93
N ASN A 51 -9.14 13.16 1.62
CA ASN A 51 -8.55 14.36 0.98
C ASN A 51 -7.04 14.52 1.24
N LEU A 52 -6.30 13.41 1.36
CA LEU A 52 -4.83 13.46 1.42
C LEU A 52 -4.28 13.55 -0.01
N ASP A 53 -3.31 14.44 -0.23
CA ASP A 53 -2.63 14.55 -1.52
C ASP A 53 -1.86 13.26 -1.83
N VAL A 54 -2.37 12.47 -2.79
CA VAL A 54 -1.68 11.28 -3.28
C VAL A 54 -0.62 11.71 -4.29
N ALA A 55 0.65 11.51 -3.95
CA ALA A 55 1.76 11.82 -4.85
C ALA A 55 1.78 10.87 -6.07
N GLY A 56 2.22 11.38 -7.22
CA GLY A 56 2.26 10.61 -8.47
C GLY A 56 3.09 9.32 -8.39
N GLU A 57 4.08 9.25 -7.49
CA GLU A 57 4.89 8.06 -7.24
C GLU A 57 4.05 6.86 -6.74
N PHE A 58 2.99 7.12 -5.97
CA PHE A 58 2.08 6.07 -5.51
C PHE A 58 1.25 5.50 -6.68
N LEU A 59 0.82 6.36 -7.61
CA LEU A 59 0.09 5.93 -8.81
C LEU A 59 0.98 5.09 -9.74
N VAL A 60 2.25 5.47 -9.90
CA VAL A 60 3.24 4.69 -10.66
C VAL A 60 3.43 3.30 -10.04
N MET A 61 3.52 3.22 -8.71
CA MET A 61 3.63 1.94 -8.01
C MET A 61 2.36 1.09 -8.16
N ALA A 62 1.17 1.69 -8.02
CA ALA A 62 -0.10 1.00 -8.24
C ALA A 62 -0.17 0.38 -9.65
N ALA A 63 0.18 1.16 -10.69
CA ALA A 63 0.23 0.67 -12.06
C ALA A 63 1.23 -0.48 -12.23
N THR A 64 2.39 -0.40 -11.56
CA THR A 64 3.41 -1.45 -11.58
C THR A 64 2.90 -2.76 -10.96
N LEU A 65 2.26 -2.68 -9.80
CA LEU A 65 1.68 -3.84 -9.11
C LEU A 65 0.57 -4.51 -9.94
N ILE A 66 -0.31 -3.70 -10.55
CA ILE A 66 -1.35 -4.20 -11.46
C ILE A 66 -0.72 -4.89 -12.67
N HIS A 67 0.33 -4.31 -13.26
CA HIS A 67 1.03 -4.91 -14.39
C HIS A 67 1.67 -6.26 -14.03
N ILE A 68 2.28 -6.38 -12.84
CA ILE A 68 2.85 -7.64 -12.35
C ILE A 68 1.74 -8.67 -12.09
N LYS A 69 0.59 -8.27 -11.51
CA LYS A 69 -0.58 -9.15 -11.29
C LYS A 69 -1.19 -9.67 -12.60
N SER A 70 -1.10 -8.89 -13.67
CA SER A 70 -1.72 -9.20 -14.97
C SER A 70 -0.90 -10.18 -15.84
N ARG A 71 0.34 -10.50 -15.46
CA ARG A 71 1.22 -11.43 -16.18
C ARG A 71 1.20 -12.80 -15.54
#